data_AF-A0A073IVH1-F1
#
_entry.id   AF-A0A073IVH1-F1
#
_cell.length_a   1.000
_cell.length_b   1.000
_cell.length_c   1.000
_cell.angle_alpha   90.00
_cell.angle_beta   90.00
_cell.angle_gamma   90.00
#
_symmetry.space_group_name_H-M   'P 1'
#
loop_
_entity.id
_entity.type
_entity.pdbx_description
1 polymer ?
#
loop_
_entity_poly.entity_id
_entity_poly.type
_entity_poly.pdbx_seq_one_letter_code
_entity_poly.pdbx_strand_id
1 'polypeptide(L)'
;MEEVIETKAGIQFKEMCEKLVAGELSAKDFAHQYLDLWDGEYDQISEWEYNTYLDDLIMSVSLYEPDPNVYEAEKEDGLLNDDALLADVKKYLEVYREAKNKSDFISHAQNGLFQ
;
A
#
# COMPACT_ATOMS: atom_id res chain seq x y z
N MET A 1 -4.14 22.49 -6.73
CA MET A 1 -3.34 21.65 -5.82
C MET A 1 -4.36 20.77 -5.16
N GLU A 2 -4.36 19.50 -5.53
CA GLU A 2 -5.19 18.51 -4.86
C GLU A 2 -4.52 18.22 -3.51
N GLU A 3 -5.36 18.14 -2.49
CA GLU A 3 -4.97 17.90 -1.10
C GLU A 3 -4.93 16.39 -0.91
N VAL A 4 -3.92 15.88 -0.20
CA VAL A 4 -3.89 14.45 0.16
C VAL A 4 -4.99 14.22 1.18
N ILE A 5 -6.14 13.71 0.73
CA ILE A 5 -7.25 13.35 1.62
C ILE A 5 -6.96 11.95 2.19
N GLU A 6 -6.55 11.90 3.46
CA GLU A 6 -6.44 10.62 4.18
C GLU A 6 -7.84 10.09 4.50
N THR A 7 -8.37 9.24 3.63
CA THR A 7 -9.62 8.50 3.88
C THR A 7 -9.41 7.47 4.99
N LYS A 8 -10.50 7.09 5.69
CA LYS A 8 -10.46 6.05 6.73
C LYS A 8 -9.92 4.72 6.17
N ALA A 9 -10.36 4.34 4.98
CA ALA A 9 -9.89 3.16 4.27
C ALA A 9 -8.38 3.20 4.02
N GLY A 10 -7.87 4.33 3.51
CA GLY A 10 -6.44 4.49 3.23
C GLY A 10 -5.56 4.48 4.50
N ILE A 11 -6.05 5.04 5.61
CA ILE A 11 -5.38 4.93 6.92
C ILE A 11 -5.30 3.47 7.36
N GLN A 12 -6.41 2.72 7.26
CA GLN A 12 -6.43 1.30 7.62
C GLN A 12 -5.49 0.47 6.75
N PHE A 13 -5.49 0.71 5.43
CA PHE A 13 -4.59 0.03 4.50
C PHE A 13 -3.12 0.29 4.84
N LYS A 14 -2.76 1.55 5.11
CA LYS A 14 -1.41 1.92 5.56
C LYS A 14 -1.03 1.20 6.87
N GLU A 15 -1.92 1.18 7.86
CA GLU A 15 -1.65 0.48 9.13
C GLU A 15 -1.43 -1.02 8.92
N MET A 16 -2.17 -1.66 8.01
CA MET A 16 -1.95 -3.06 7.64
C MET A 16 -0.57 -3.26 7.00
N CYS A 17 -0.17 -2.37 6.09
CA CYS A 17 1.16 -2.39 5.49
C CYS A 17 2.26 -2.27 6.56
N GLU A 18 2.09 -1.37 7.53
CA GLU A 18 3.04 -1.18 8.63
C GLU A 18 3.12 -2.41 9.55
N LYS A 19 1.99 -3.06 9.85
CA LYS A 19 1.95 -4.31 10.63
C LYS A 19 2.65 -5.47 9.90
N LEU A 20 2.47 -5.60 8.58
CA LEU A 20 3.17 -6.60 7.78
C LEU A 20 4.69 -6.38 7.85
N VAL A 21 5.15 -5.14 7.68
CA VAL A 21 6.58 -4.81 7.74
C VAL A 21 7.18 -5.02 9.14
N ALA A 22 6.38 -4.80 10.19
CA ALA A 22 6.80 -5.06 11.57
C ALA A 22 6.81 -6.57 11.94
N GLY A 23 6.27 -7.44 11.08
CA GLY A 23 6.10 -8.87 11.38
C GLY A 23 4.96 -9.15 12.37
N GLU A 24 4.08 -8.19 12.60
CA GLU A 24 2.88 -8.33 13.44
C GLU A 24 1.70 -8.94 12.67
N LEU A 25 1.82 -9.00 11.34
CA LEU A 25 0.83 -9.57 10.41
C LEU A 25 1.57 -10.47 9.41
N SER A 26 1.03 -11.65 9.12
CA SER A 26 1.58 -12.52 8.06
C SER A 26 1.20 -12.01 6.67
N ALA A 27 1.97 -12.36 5.62
CA ALA A 27 1.62 -12.00 4.24
C ALA A 27 0.25 -12.53 3.83
N LYS A 28 -0.10 -13.75 4.30
CA LYS A 28 -1.41 -14.36 4.10
C LYS A 28 -2.55 -13.58 4.76
N ASP A 29 -2.38 -13.22 6.04
CA ASP A 29 -3.41 -12.46 6.75
C ASP A 29 -3.55 -11.04 6.20
N PHE A 30 -2.45 -10.43 5.74
CA PHE A 30 -2.46 -9.17 5.03
C PHE A 30 -3.30 -9.24 3.74
N ALA A 31 -3.06 -10.24 2.89
CA ALA A 31 -3.80 -10.42 1.65
C ALA A 31 -5.31 -10.61 1.90
N HIS A 32 -5.69 -11.40 2.91
CA HIS A 32 -7.09 -11.58 3.28
C HIS A 32 -7.74 -10.28 3.80
N GLN A 33 -7.10 -9.58 4.73
CA GLN A 33 -7.64 -8.32 5.27
C GLN A 33 -7.74 -7.24 4.20
N TYR A 34 -6.84 -7.28 3.21
CA TYR A 34 -6.89 -6.34 2.09
C TYR A 34 -8.11 -6.60 1.20
N LEU A 35 -8.42 -7.86 0.89
CA LEU A 35 -9.62 -8.21 0.12
C LEU A 35 -10.91 -7.79 0.83
N ASP A 36 -10.97 -7.95 2.17
CA ASP A 36 -12.10 -7.50 2.98
C ASP A 36 -12.27 -5.96 2.93
N LEU A 37 -11.16 -5.23 3.01
CA LEU A 37 -11.16 -3.77 2.92
C LEU A 37 -11.55 -3.29 1.51
N TRP A 38 -11.10 -4.01 0.48
CA TRP A 38 -11.38 -3.72 -0.92
C TRP A 38 -12.86 -3.89 -1.28
N ASP A 39 -13.48 -4.99 -0.87
CA ASP A 39 -14.89 -5.29 -1.17
C ASP A 39 -15.85 -4.24 -0.56
N GLY A 40 -15.47 -3.63 0.56
CA GLY A 40 -16.29 -2.65 1.28
C GLY A 40 -16.05 -1.18 0.93
N GLU A 41 -14.80 -0.79 0.61
CA GLU A 41 -14.38 0.62 0.59
C GLU A 41 -13.52 1.02 -0.63
N TYR A 42 -13.53 0.25 -1.73
CA TYR A 42 -12.72 0.49 -2.94
C TYR A 42 -12.70 1.95 -3.44
N ASP A 43 -13.88 2.58 -3.55
CA ASP A 43 -14.00 3.97 -4.02
C ASP A 43 -13.28 4.96 -3.07
N GLN A 44 -13.15 4.65 -1.79
CA GLN A 44 -12.45 5.48 -0.80
C GLN A 44 -10.94 5.21 -0.73
N ILE A 45 -10.48 4.06 -1.23
CA ILE A 45 -9.06 3.72 -1.34
C ILE A 45 -8.46 4.39 -2.59
N SER A 46 -9.21 4.40 -3.70
CA SER A 46 -8.79 4.96 -5.01
C SER A 46 -8.84 6.49 -5.12
N GLU A 47 -9.46 7.19 -4.16
CA GLU A 47 -9.48 8.66 -4.09
C GLU A 47 -8.11 9.28 -3.69
N TRP A 48 -7.08 8.46 -3.43
CA TRP A 48 -5.74 8.94 -3.11
C TRP A 48 -4.96 9.34 -4.37
N GLU A 49 -4.35 10.54 -4.38
CA GLU A 49 -3.46 11.04 -5.46
C GLU A 49 -2.21 10.14 -5.72
N TYR A 50 -1.98 9.10 -4.92
CA TYR A 50 -0.85 8.15 -5.06
C TYR A 50 -1.18 6.90 -5.90
N ASN A 51 -2.09 7.05 -6.85
CA ASN A 51 -2.70 5.97 -7.63
C ASN A 51 -1.69 4.97 -8.20
N THR A 52 -0.55 5.39 -8.78
CA THR A 52 0.34 4.44 -9.47
C THR A 52 0.93 3.36 -8.57
N TYR A 53 1.38 3.71 -7.35
CA TYR A 53 1.99 2.73 -6.45
C TYR A 53 0.96 1.95 -5.62
N LEU A 54 -0.22 2.54 -5.45
CA LEU A 54 -1.36 1.83 -4.90
C LEU A 54 -1.81 0.76 -5.88
N ASP A 55 -1.98 1.09 -7.17
CA ASP A 55 -2.33 0.16 -8.25
C ASP A 55 -1.33 -0.99 -8.38
N ASP A 56 -0.03 -0.68 -8.31
CA ASP A 56 1.03 -1.70 -8.33
C ASP A 56 0.93 -2.64 -7.11
N LEU A 57 0.63 -2.11 -5.92
CA LEU A 57 0.49 -2.91 -4.71
C LEU A 57 -0.81 -3.75 -4.73
N ILE A 58 -1.91 -3.19 -5.23
CA ILE A 58 -3.18 -3.90 -5.49
C ILE A 58 -2.93 -5.12 -6.39
N MET A 59 -2.16 -4.91 -7.47
CA MET A 59 -1.78 -5.98 -8.39
C MET A 59 -0.93 -7.02 -7.68
N SER A 60 0.03 -6.58 -6.86
CA SER A 60 0.91 -7.48 -6.10
C SER A 60 0.14 -8.37 -5.14
N VAL A 61 -0.87 -7.83 -4.43
CA VAL A 61 -1.75 -8.65 -3.58
C VAL A 61 -2.57 -9.63 -4.39
N SER A 62 -3.01 -9.25 -5.60
CA SER A 62 -3.78 -10.14 -6.49
C SER A 62 -2.95 -11.30 -7.07
N LEU A 63 -1.63 -11.13 -7.15
CA LEU A 63 -0.68 -12.15 -7.63
C LEU A 63 -0.07 -12.98 -6.50
N TYR A 64 -0.41 -12.69 -5.24
CA TYR A 64 0.14 -13.38 -4.09
C TYR A 64 -0.41 -14.80 -3.95
N GLU A 65 0.50 -15.78 -3.86
CA GLU A 65 0.17 -17.18 -3.64
C GLU A 65 0.82 -17.69 -2.34
N PRO A 66 0.02 -17.96 -1.29
CA PRO A 66 0.53 -18.42 0.00
C PRO A 66 0.96 -19.90 0.05
N ASP A 67 0.54 -20.75 -0.90
CA ASP A 67 0.98 -22.15 -0.98
C ASP A 67 2.33 -22.26 -1.73
N PRO A 68 3.42 -22.65 -1.05
CA PRO A 68 4.73 -22.74 -1.68
C PRO A 68 4.79 -23.72 -2.86
N ASN A 69 3.94 -24.75 -2.87
CA ASN A 69 3.93 -25.71 -3.97
C ASN A 69 3.27 -25.12 -5.23
N VAL A 70 2.20 -24.35 -5.04
CA VAL A 70 1.53 -23.63 -6.13
C VAL A 70 2.45 -22.53 -6.64
N TYR A 71 3.02 -21.72 -5.72
CA TYR A 71 4.01 -20.70 -6.07
C TYR A 71 5.18 -21.29 -6.87
N GLU A 72 5.84 -22.36 -6.41
CA GLU A 72 6.98 -22.92 -7.13
C GLU A 72 6.59 -23.49 -8.51
N ALA A 73 5.36 -23.97 -8.67
CA ALA A 73 4.86 -24.48 -9.94
C ALA A 73 4.50 -23.37 -10.94
N GLU A 74 4.03 -22.21 -10.47
CA GLU A 74 3.44 -21.14 -11.28
C GLU A 74 4.20 -19.79 -11.16
N LYS A 75 5.36 -19.73 -10.50
CA LYS A 75 6.16 -18.50 -10.35
C LYS A 75 6.59 -17.87 -11.69
N GLU A 76 6.68 -18.65 -12.77
CA GLU A 76 6.98 -18.14 -14.11
C GLU A 76 5.80 -17.34 -14.71
N ASP A 77 4.58 -17.55 -14.18
CA ASP A 77 3.37 -16.80 -14.56
C ASP A 77 3.22 -15.48 -13.78
N GLY A 78 4.22 -15.13 -12.95
CA GLY A 78 4.29 -13.86 -12.23
C GLY A 78 3.69 -13.88 -10.82
N LEU A 79 3.42 -15.07 -10.25
CA LEU A 79 3.00 -15.17 -8.85
C LEU A 79 4.05 -14.63 -7.89
N LEU A 80 3.58 -14.07 -6.77
CA LEU A 80 4.40 -13.52 -5.71
C LEU A 80 4.31 -14.39 -4.45
N ASN A 81 5.45 -14.58 -3.78
CA ASN A 81 5.53 -15.19 -2.46
C ASN A 81 5.57 -14.11 -1.36
N ASP A 82 5.65 -14.53 -0.10
CA ASP A 82 5.70 -13.66 1.07
C ASP A 82 6.80 -12.59 0.97
N ASP A 83 8.00 -12.98 0.55
CA ASP A 83 9.16 -12.08 0.47
C ASP A 83 8.97 -11.00 -0.61
N ALA A 84 8.44 -11.39 -1.77
CA ALA A 84 8.16 -10.47 -2.87
C ALA A 84 7.04 -9.49 -2.50
N LEU A 85 5.94 -9.98 -1.94
CA LEU A 85 4.85 -9.13 -1.46
C LEU A 85 5.34 -8.14 -0.38
N LEU A 86 6.16 -8.61 0.57
CA LEU A 86 6.75 -7.76 1.59
C LEU A 86 7.66 -6.67 0.99
N ALA A 87 8.40 -6.97 -0.07
CA ALA A 87 9.24 -5.99 -0.75
C ALA A 87 8.41 -4.88 -1.39
N ASP A 88 7.30 -5.23 -2.06
CA ASP A 88 6.41 -4.26 -2.69
C ASP A 88 5.68 -3.39 -1.64
N VAL A 89 5.26 -3.98 -0.52
CA VAL A 89 4.68 -3.23 0.61
C VAL A 89 5.68 -2.22 1.20
N LYS A 90 6.96 -2.61 1.34
CA LYS A 90 8.00 -1.68 1.82
C LYS A 90 8.20 -0.52 0.85
N LYS A 91 8.23 -0.80 -0.45
CA LYS A 91 8.38 0.21 -1.51
C LYS A 91 7.20 1.19 -1.50
N TYR A 92 5.97 0.69 -1.36
CA TYR A 92 4.78 1.52 -1.20
C TYR A 92 4.90 2.48 0.00
N LEU A 93 5.30 1.97 1.18
CA LEU A 93 5.46 2.80 2.37
C LEU A 93 6.58 3.84 2.25
N GLU A 94 7.65 3.54 1.53
CA GLU A 94 8.72 4.50 1.22
C GLU A 94 8.19 5.65 0.37
N VAL A 95 7.52 5.34 -0.75
CA VAL A 95 6.91 6.34 -1.63
C VAL A 95 5.87 7.18 -0.88
N TYR A 96 5.02 6.54 -0.08
CA TYR A 96 4.03 7.24 0.75
C TYR A 96 4.71 8.26 1.68
N ARG A 97 5.80 7.90 2.37
CA ARG A 97 6.54 8.81 3.26
C ARG A 97 7.18 9.96 2.50
N GLU A 98 7.81 9.70 1.37
CA GLU A 98 8.43 10.75 0.55
C GLU A 98 7.39 11.76 0.07
N ALA A 99 6.23 11.27 -0.32
CA ALA A 99 5.18 12.11 -0.86
C ALA A 99 4.49 12.94 0.24
N LYS A 100 4.29 12.37 1.43
CA LYS A 100 3.83 13.11 2.62
C LYS A 100 4.81 14.22 3.00
N ASN A 101 6.11 13.91 3.05
CA ASN A 101 7.15 14.92 3.34
C ASN A 101 7.17 16.07 2.33
N LYS A 102 6.92 15.80 1.03
CA LYS A 102 6.81 16.84 0.01
C LYS A 102 5.56 17.71 0.21
N SER A 103 4.42 17.10 0.52
CA SER A 103 3.18 17.82 0.82
C SER A 103 3.33 18.73 2.04
N ASP A 104 3.93 18.20 3.12
CA ASP A 104 4.18 18.94 4.37
C ASP A 104 5.14 20.11 4.15
N PHE A 105 6.20 19.90 3.35
CA PHE A 105 7.16 20.95 2.99
C PHE A 105 6.52 22.10 2.21
N ILE A 106 5.69 21.79 1.20
CA ILE A 106 4.98 22.80 0.42
C ILE A 106 4.01 23.59 1.30
N SER A 107 3.28 22.89 2.17
CA SER A 107 2.34 23.49 3.12
C SER A 107 3.04 24.42 4.12
N HIS A 108 4.23 24.05 4.63
CA HIS A 108 5.03 24.91 5.49
C HIS A 108 5.67 26.09 4.74
N ALA A 109 6.17 25.88 3.52
CA ALA A 109 6.76 26.94 2.71
C ALA A 109 5.73 28.02 2.32
N GLN A 110 4.49 27.61 2.03
CA GLN A 110 3.39 28.54 1.75
C GLN A 110 2.98 29.34 2.99
N ASN A 111 3.00 28.74 4.19
CA ASN A 111 2.70 29.45 5.43
C ASN A 111 3.86 30.32 5.95
N GLY A 112 5.10 30.01 5.58
CA GLY A 112 6.30 30.78 5.96
C GLY A 112 6.61 31.99 5.08
N LEU A 113 5.99 32.11 3.89
CA LEU A 113 6.17 33.25 2.98
C LEU A 113 5.23 34.44 3.27
N PHE A 114 4.35 34.33 4.28
CA PHE A 114 3.40 35.37 4.70
C PHE A 114 3.66 35.91 6.12
N GLN A 115 4.87 35.77 6.67
CA GLN A 115 5.27 36.40 7.95
C GLN A 115 6.22 37.59 7.74
#